data_AF-A0A645BMW7-F1
#
_entry.id   AF-A0A645BMW7-F1
#
_cell.length_a   1.000
_cell.length_b   1.000
_cell.length_c   1.000
_cell.angle_alpha   90.00
_cell.angle_beta   90.00
_cell.angle_gamma   90.00
#
_symmetry.space_group_name_H-M   'P 1'
#
loop_
_entity.id
_entity.type
_entity.pdbx_description
1 polymer ?
#
loop_
_entity_poly.entity_id
_entity_poly.type
_entity_poly.pdbx_seq_one_letter_code
_entity_poly.pdbx_strand_id
1 'polypeptide(L)' 'MGGVTLSGPALRTLLSLRSASFSVKADSSAVTFSVTGYGHGVGMSQYGANTMAKEGKSYQEILSWYYTGVTLGPYPD' A
#
# COMPACT_ATOMS: atom_id res chain seq x y z
N MET A 1 16.03 5.16 -15.50
CA MET A 1 15.37 5.46 -16.79
C MET A 1 16.26 6.42 -17.57
N GLY A 2 16.66 6.06 -18.79
CA GLY A 2 17.52 6.93 -19.61
C GLY A 2 18.83 7.36 -18.92
N GLY A 3 19.45 6.47 -18.13
CA GLY A 3 20.68 6.76 -17.37
C GLY A 3 20.48 7.38 -15.97
N VAL A 4 19.25 7.75 -15.59
CA VAL A 4 18.95 8.31 -14.25
C VAL A 4 18.39 7.24 -13.31
N THR A 5 18.89 7.17 -12.08
CA THR A 5 18.33 6.34 -11.01
C THR A 5 17.17 7.06 -10.35
N LEU A 6 16.01 6.41 -10.26
CA LEU A 6 14.80 6.92 -9.61
C LEU A 6 14.34 5.94 -8.53
N SER A 7 13.77 6.45 -7.44
CA SER A 7 13.13 5.61 -6.43
C SER A 7 11.76 5.12 -6.90
N GLY A 8 11.29 3.99 -6.35
CA GLY A 8 9.95 3.46 -6.64
C GLY A 8 8.83 4.47 -6.38
N PRO A 9 8.80 5.20 -5.23
CA PRO A 9 7.82 6.25 -4.99
C PRO A 9 7.90 7.42 -5.98
N ALA A 10 9.12 7.86 -6.36
CA ALA A 10 9.27 8.92 -7.35
C ALA A 10 8.70 8.48 -8.71
N LEU A 11 8.98 7.24 -9.13
CA LEU A 11 8.45 6.70 -10.37
C LEU A 11 6.93 6.51 -10.33
N ARG A 12 6.40 6.06 -9.19
CA ARG A 12 4.96 5.97 -8.93
C ARG A 12 4.28 7.32 -9.16
N THR A 13 4.82 8.40 -8.59
CA THR A 13 4.28 9.75 -8.76
C THR A 13 4.39 10.21 -10.21
N LEU A 14 5.55 10.04 -10.84
CA LEU A 14 5.80 10.48 -12.20
C LEU A 14 4.87 9.82 -13.23
N LEU A 15 4.58 8.53 -13.06
CA LEU A 15 3.78 7.73 -13.99
C LEU A 15 2.36 7.45 -13.47
N SER A 16 1.93 8.12 -12.39
CA SER A 16 0.63 7.93 -11.76
C SER A 16 0.28 6.46 -11.46
N LEU A 17 1.28 5.67 -11.04
CA LEU A 17 1.07 4.27 -10.68
C LEU A 17 0.30 4.15 -9.36
N ARG A 18 -0.49 3.08 -9.23
CA ARG A 18 -1.33 2.82 -8.05
C ARG A 18 -0.49 2.64 -6.77
N SER A 19 0.70 2.06 -6.89
CA SER A 19 1.63 1.82 -5.78
C SER A 19 3.09 1.87 -6.26
N ALA A 20 4.03 1.84 -5.32
CA ALA A 20 5.45 1.70 -5.60
C ALA A 20 5.89 0.22 -5.73
N SER A 21 4.96 -0.73 -5.62
CA SER A 21 5.20 -2.16 -5.75
C SER A 21 4.79 -2.62 -7.14
N PHE A 22 5.74 -2.71 -8.07
CA PHE A 22 5.48 -3.09 -9.45
C PHE A 22 6.65 -3.87 -10.06
N SER A 23 6.34 -4.63 -11.11
CA SER A 23 7.32 -5.19 -12.04
C SER A 23 7.20 -4.52 -13.40
N VAL A 24 8.30 -4.43 -14.13
CA VAL A 24 8.36 -3.75 -15.44
C VAL A 24 8.78 -4.75 -16.51
N LYS A 25 8.07 -4.75 -17.64
CA LYS A 25 8.48 -5.42 -18.88
C LYS A 25 8.50 -4.41 -20.00
N ALA A 26 9.53 -4.45 -20.85
CA ALA A 26 9.64 -3.60 -22.02
C ALA A 26 9.83 -4.46 -23.27
N ASP A 27 9.15 -4.09 -24.35
CA ASP A 27 9.34 -4.64 -25.69
C ASP A 27 9.61 -3.50 -26.69
N SER A 28 9.69 -3.82 -27.98
CA SER A 28 10.01 -2.87 -29.04
C SER A 28 8.98 -1.74 -29.21
N SER A 29 7.78 -1.87 -28.65
CA SER A 29 6.65 -0.95 -28.84
C SER A 29 6.15 -0.32 -27.54
N ALA A 30 6.31 -1.00 -26.41
CA ALA A 30 5.67 -0.60 -25.17
C ALA A 30 6.49 -0.97 -23.93
N VAL A 31 6.19 -0.25 -22.84
CA VAL A 31 6.60 -0.59 -21.48
C VAL A 31 5.34 -0.89 -20.68
N THR A 32 5.27 -2.09 -20.12
CA THR A 32 4.14 -2.56 -19.31
C THR A 32 4.55 -2.60 -17.84
N PHE A 33 3.76 -1.93 -17.00
CA PHE A 33 3.88 -1.97 -15.53
C PHE A 33 2.78 -2.87 -14.96
N SER A 34 3.17 -3.95 -14.29
CA SER A 34 2.26 -4.75 -13.47
C SER A 34 2.37 -4.26 -12.03
N VAL A 35 1.32 -3.61 -11.51
CA VAL A 35 1.31 -2.91 -10.22
C VAL A 35 0.45 -3.67 -9.21
N THR A 36 0.99 -3.94 -8.03
CA THR A 36 0.30 -4.65 -6.94
C THR A 36 -0.08 -3.69 -5.82
N GLY A 37 -1.31 -3.81 -5.33
CA GLY A 37 -1.84 -2.95 -4.26
C GLY A 37 -2.13 -1.52 -4.73
N TYR A 38 -2.59 -0.70 -3.77
CA TYR A 38 -2.92 0.71 -4.00
C TYR A 38 -2.55 1.51 -2.75
N GLY A 39 -1.84 2.62 -2.93
CA GLY A 39 -1.39 3.47 -1.83
C GLY A 39 0.07 3.26 -1.45
N HIS A 40 0.44 3.74 -0.26
CA HIS A 40 1.82 3.73 0.23
C HIS A 40 2.23 2.44 0.96
N GLY A 41 1.27 1.57 1.31
CA GLY A 41 1.55 0.24 1.87
C GLY A 41 2.07 0.22 3.31
N VAL A 42 1.83 1.29 4.09
CA VAL A 42 2.24 1.39 5.49
C VAL A 42 1.00 1.49 6.38
N GLY A 43 1.01 0.79 7.52
CA GLY A 43 -0.11 0.78 8.46
C GLY A 43 -1.26 -0.12 7.99
N MET A 44 -2.49 0.40 8.09
CA MET A 44 -3.69 -0.39 7.85
C MET A 44 -4.09 -0.48 6.37
N SER A 45 -4.20 -1.70 5.85
CA SER A 45 -4.90 -1.96 4.59
C SER A 45 -6.40 -1.86 4.81
N GLN A 46 -7.07 -0.90 4.17
CA GLN A 46 -8.52 -0.73 4.27
C GLN A 46 -9.28 -1.97 3.78
N TYR A 47 -8.84 -2.57 2.68
CA TYR A 47 -9.44 -3.80 2.17
C TYR A 47 -9.24 -4.97 3.13
N GLY A 48 -8.04 -5.11 3.71
CA GLY A 48 -7.79 -6.17 4.68
C GLY A 48 -8.58 -5.98 5.97
N ALA A 49 -8.69 -4.75 6.49
CA ALA A 49 -9.56 -4.41 7.61
C ALA A 49 -11.04 -4.78 7.35
N ASN A 50 -11.55 -4.49 6.15
CA ASN A 50 -12.92 -4.87 5.75
C ASN A 50 -13.11 -6.40 5.70
N THR A 51 -12.12 -7.14 5.18
CA THR A 51 -12.16 -8.62 5.20
C THR A 51 -12.16 -9.15 6.62
N MET A 52 -11.27 -8.66 7.49
CA MET A 52 -11.22 -9.07 8.90
C MET A 52 -12.54 -8.76 9.62
N ALA A 53 -13.16 -7.61 9.34
CA ALA A 53 -14.48 -7.27 9.88
C ALA A 53 -15.57 -8.23 9.41
N LYS A 54 -15.57 -8.63 8.13
CA LYS A 54 -16.48 -9.66 7.59
C LYS A 54 -16.26 -11.04 8.21
N GLU A 55 -15.04 -11.33 8.65
CA GLU A 55 -14.69 -12.53 9.41
C GLU A 55 -15.02 -12.43 10.91
N GLY A 56 -15.64 -11.32 11.34
CA GLY A 56 -16.13 -11.12 12.71
C GLY A 56 -15.13 -10.46 13.66
N LYS A 57 -14.00 -9.94 13.16
CA LYS A 57 -13.03 -9.21 13.99
C LYS A 57 -13.57 -7.85 14.42
N SER A 58 -13.39 -7.53 15.68
CA SER A 58 -13.66 -6.21 16.25
C SER A 58 -12.66 -5.16 15.73
N TYR A 59 -13.02 -3.87 15.83
CA TYR A 59 -12.09 -2.80 15.43
C TYR A 59 -10.80 -2.82 16.26
N GLN A 60 -10.86 -3.23 17.53
CA GLN A 60 -9.70 -3.35 18.39
C GLN A 60 -8.72 -4.42 17.90
N GLU A 61 -9.23 -5.59 17.50
CA GLU A 61 -8.41 -6.66 16.93
C GLU A 61 -7.79 -6.23 15.59
N ILE A 62 -8.56 -5.54 14.75
CA ILE A 62 -8.07 -5.04 13.45
C ILE A 62 -6.95 -4.00 13.65
N LEU A 63 -7.14 -3.04 14.55
CA LEU A 63 -6.12 -2.03 14.83
C LEU A 63 -4.86 -2.66 15.43
N SER A 64 -5.01 -3.60 16.37
CA SER A 64 -3.88 -4.31 16.99
C SER A 64 -3.11 -5.18 15.98
N TRP A 65 -3.78 -5.69 14.95
CA TRP A 65 -3.14 -6.43 13.86
C TRP A 65 -2.24 -5.54 12.99
N TYR A 66 -2.72 -4.35 12.62
CA TYR A 66 -1.99 -3.45 11.72
C TYR A 66 -0.98 -2.55 12.42
N TYR A 67 -1.18 -2.25 13.69
CA TYR A 67 -0.34 -1.33 14.45
C TYR A 67 0.24 -2.06 15.67
N THR A 68 1.42 -2.64 15.50
CA THR A 68 2.08 -3.40 16.56
C THR A 68 2.41 -2.53 17.77
N GLY A 69 2.03 -2.98 18.96
CA GLY A 69 2.37 -2.31 20.23
C GLY A 69 1.53 -1.08 20.57
N VAL A 70 0.41 -0.83 19.86
CA VAL A 70 -0.49 0.27 20.21
C VAL A 70 -1.35 -0.06 21.42
N THR A 71 -1.74 0.99 22.15
CA THR A 71 -2.79 0.93 23.17
C THR A 71 -3.98 1.75 22.67
N LEU A 72 -5.19 1.22 22.86
CA LEU A 72 -6.42 1.93 22.54
C LEU A 72 -6.91 2.64 23.79
N GLY A 73 -7.24 3.92 23.64
CA GLY A 73 -7.76 4.76 24.71
C GLY A 73 -8.78 5.76 24.18
N PRO A 74 -9.58 6.37 25.06
CA PRO A 74 -10.44 7.48 24.68
C PRO A 74 -9.61 8.64 24.15
N TYR A 75 -10.18 9.43 23.24
CA TYR A 75 -9.59 10.70 22.86
C TYR A 75 -9.59 11.62 24.10
N PRO A 76 -8.44 12.19 24.51
CA PRO A 76 -8.41 13.12 25.63
C PRO A 76 -9.13 14.40 25.26
N ASP A 77 -10.01 14.87 26.15
CA ASP A 77 -10.71 16.15 26.01
C ASP A 77 -9.75 17.35 25.91
#